data_AF-H1A2Q7-F1
#
_entry.id   AF-H1A2Q7-F1
#
_cell.length_a   1.000
_cell.length_b   1.000
_cell.length_c   1.000
_cell.angle_alpha   90.00
_cell.angle_beta   90.00
_cell.angle_gamma   90.00
#
_symmetry.space_group_name_H-M   'P 1'
#
loop_
_entity.id
_entity.type
_entity.pdbx_description
1 polymer ?
#
loop_
_entity_poly.entity_id
_entity_poly.type
_entity_poly.pdbx_seq_one_letter_code
_entity_poly.pdbx_strand_id
1 'polypeptide(L)'
;DEEFYLVKWRGYPSSANTWEPRRNLRCRGLLQQLHADLARAPGGPVRPGPRGLPARAVSYLAQKAEQRRALRRWERHLNRTRSHRGRIAVENEVDLHGPPRDFVYVNEYKVGAGVALTPVAAGCECRDCLAEATLAGGCCPGASRNRFAYNEAGQVRIRAGLPIYECNSRCRCGAECPNRVVQRGIRYDLCIFRTGDGRGWGVRTLQRIRKNSFVMEYVGEVSVTGDVYTVDAAHYGNISHFVNHSVSAVTWLRWAYLPTGGDLCDPNLQVYNVFIENLDQRLPRIALFATRPIRAGEELTFDYNMHVDPVDAESTRMDSNFGLVGGSLGGSPRARGRIECKCGAASCRKYLF
;
A
#
# COMPACT_ATOMS: atom_id res chain seq x y z
N ASP A 1 -29.51 -28.74 24.32
CA ASP A 1 -28.44 -29.51 23.68
C ASP A 1 -27.08 -28.98 24.06
N GLU A 2 -26.21 -29.84 24.56
CA GLU A 2 -24.82 -29.50 24.87
C GLU A 2 -23.95 -29.62 23.61
N GLU A 3 -23.12 -28.62 23.32
CA GLU A 3 -22.20 -28.63 22.17
C GLU A 3 -20.95 -29.46 22.48
N PHE A 4 -20.52 -30.27 21.51
CA PHE A 4 -19.30 -31.09 21.58
C PHE A 4 -18.34 -30.72 20.46
N TYR A 5 -17.04 -30.78 20.78
CA TYR A 5 -15.97 -30.40 19.88
C TYR A 5 -14.91 -31.49 19.86
N LEU A 6 -14.44 -31.88 18.67
CA LEU A 6 -13.29 -32.76 18.53
C LEU A 6 -12.01 -31.92 18.67
N VAL A 7 -11.26 -32.14 19.75
CA VAL A 7 -10.09 -31.32 20.11
C VAL A 7 -8.80 -32.00 19.68
N LYS A 8 -7.94 -31.25 18.98
CA LYS A 8 -6.53 -31.62 18.76
C LYS A 8 -5.66 -31.09 19.89
N TRP A 9 -5.12 -31.99 20.71
CA TRP A 9 -4.24 -31.62 21.82
C TRP A 9 -2.85 -31.18 21.32
N ARG A 10 -2.34 -30.09 21.89
CA ARG A 10 -1.02 -29.56 21.53
C ARG A 10 0.06 -30.54 22.00
N GLY A 11 0.97 -30.92 21.09
CA GLY A 11 2.07 -31.84 21.39
C GLY A 11 1.71 -33.32 21.24
N TYR A 12 0.45 -33.66 20.92
CA TYR A 12 0.00 -35.03 20.76
C TYR A 12 -0.34 -35.36 19.29
N PRO A 13 -0.22 -36.64 18.89
CA PRO A 13 -0.65 -37.10 17.57
C PRO A 13 -2.18 -36.98 17.42
N SER A 14 -2.67 -36.94 16.17
CA SER A 14 -4.11 -36.82 15.90
C SER A 14 -4.93 -38.02 16.41
N SER A 15 -4.30 -39.17 16.68
CA SER A 15 -4.94 -40.32 17.32
C SER A 15 -5.36 -40.05 18.76
N ALA A 16 -4.78 -39.05 19.42
CA ALA A 16 -5.13 -38.65 20.79
C ALA A 16 -6.26 -37.62 20.84
N ASN A 17 -6.87 -37.24 19.72
CA ASN A 17 -7.97 -36.28 19.71
C ASN A 17 -9.17 -36.81 20.51
N THR A 18 -9.78 -35.97 21.35
CA THR A 18 -10.95 -36.35 22.15
C THR A 18 -12.14 -35.43 21.88
N TRP A 19 -13.35 -35.96 22.07
CA TRP A 19 -14.57 -35.16 22.05
C TRP A 19 -14.77 -34.51 23.42
N GLU A 20 -14.77 -33.18 23.45
CA GLU A 20 -14.91 -32.40 24.68
C GLU A 20 -16.20 -31.57 24.64
N PRO A 21 -16.99 -31.55 25.73
CA PRO A 21 -18.13 -30.65 25.85
C PRO A 21 -17.67 -29.20 26.00
N ARG A 22 -18.50 -28.25 25.54
CA ARG A 22 -18.21 -26.81 25.59
C ARG A 22 -17.70 -26.31 26.94
N ARG A 23 -18.25 -26.85 28.05
CA ARG A 23 -17.90 -26.48 29.43
C ARG A 23 -16.42 -26.76 29.78
N ASN A 24 -15.78 -27.73 29.12
CA ASN A 24 -14.38 -28.08 29.36
C ASN A 24 -13.40 -27.14 28.63
N LEU A 25 -13.89 -26.36 27.65
CA LEU A 25 -13.04 -25.58 26.75
C LEU A 25 -12.91 -24.12 27.21
N ARG A 26 -11.67 -23.74 27.58
CA ARG A 26 -11.32 -22.37 27.99
C ARG A 26 -10.73 -21.52 26.85
N CYS A 27 -10.54 -22.08 25.67
CA CYS A 27 -9.94 -21.44 24.50
C CYS A 27 -10.92 -20.55 23.71
N ARG A 28 -11.44 -19.49 24.36
CA ARG A 28 -12.50 -18.62 23.80
C ARG A 28 -12.21 -18.13 22.37
N GLY A 29 -10.99 -17.68 22.08
CA GLY A 29 -10.63 -17.20 20.74
C GLY A 29 -10.64 -18.28 19.66
N LEU A 30 -10.22 -19.51 19.97
CA LEU A 30 -10.27 -20.62 19.02
C LEU A 30 -11.72 -21.04 18.72
N LEU A 31 -12.57 -21.02 19.73
CA LEU A 31 -14.00 -21.32 19.57
C LEU A 31 -14.71 -20.25 18.75
N GLN A 32 -14.45 -18.97 19.03
CA GLN A 32 -14.97 -17.85 18.22
C GLN A 32 -14.53 -17.97 16.76
N GLN A 33 -13.25 -18.30 16.52
CA GLN A 33 -12.75 -18.53 15.17
C GLN A 33 -13.46 -19.68 14.47
N LEU A 34 -13.59 -20.83 15.15
CA LEU A 34 -14.27 -22.00 14.59
C LEU A 34 -15.72 -21.68 14.23
N HIS A 35 -16.44 -20.97 15.09
CA HIS A 35 -17.83 -20.59 14.84
C HIS A 35 -17.96 -19.59 13.69
N ALA A 36 -17.03 -18.62 13.60
CA ALA A 36 -16.99 -17.71 12.46
C ALA A 36 -16.74 -18.46 11.13
N ASP A 37 -15.88 -19.47 11.15
CA ASP A 37 -15.62 -20.30 9.97
C ASP A 37 -16.82 -21.18 9.60
N LEU A 38 -17.47 -21.79 10.59
CA LEU A 38 -18.67 -22.60 10.41
C LEU A 38 -19.84 -21.77 9.86
N ALA A 39 -19.96 -20.50 10.25
CA ALA A 39 -20.96 -19.59 9.71
C ALA A 39 -20.70 -19.24 8.23
N ARG A 40 -19.43 -19.33 7.78
CA ARG A 40 -19.01 -19.08 6.39
C ARG A 40 -18.85 -20.35 5.56
N ALA A 41 -19.05 -21.53 6.16
CA ALA A 41 -18.85 -22.79 5.48
C ALA A 41 -19.86 -22.99 4.33
N PRO A 42 -19.49 -23.68 3.24
CA PRO A 42 -20.39 -23.94 2.13
C PRO A 42 -21.65 -24.69 2.59
N GLY A 43 -22.80 -24.19 2.15
CA GLY A 43 -24.11 -24.77 2.46
C GLY A 43 -24.73 -24.33 3.78
N GLY A 44 -24.30 -23.17 4.28
CA GLY A 44 -24.97 -22.43 5.35
C GLY A 44 -24.40 -22.72 6.74
N PRO A 45 -24.87 -21.96 7.76
CA PRO A 45 -24.38 -22.10 9.13
C PRO A 45 -24.61 -23.51 9.68
N VAL A 46 -23.55 -24.15 10.18
CA VAL A 46 -23.63 -25.46 10.85
C VAL A 46 -23.14 -25.34 12.29
N ARG A 47 -23.79 -26.05 13.22
CA ARG A 47 -23.34 -26.14 14.62
C ARG A 47 -22.60 -27.46 14.90
N PRO A 48 -21.56 -27.44 15.73
CA PRO A 48 -20.93 -28.66 16.22
C PRO A 48 -21.92 -29.51 17.03
N GLY A 49 -21.87 -30.82 16.86
CA GLY A 49 -22.72 -31.75 17.60
C GLY A 49 -22.17 -33.17 17.59
N PRO A 50 -22.78 -34.09 18.37
CA PRO A 50 -22.27 -35.45 18.55
C PRO A 50 -22.30 -36.29 17.27
N ARG A 51 -23.11 -35.91 16.28
CA ARG A 51 -23.15 -36.56 14.95
C ARG A 51 -22.06 -36.07 13.99
N GLY A 52 -21.19 -35.16 14.44
CA GLY A 52 -20.14 -34.55 13.63
C GLY A 52 -20.65 -33.45 12.71
N LEU A 53 -19.74 -32.92 11.87
CA LEU A 53 -20.03 -31.89 10.88
C LEU A 53 -20.19 -32.51 9.49
N PRO A 54 -21.00 -31.92 8.59
CA PRO A 54 -21.07 -32.35 7.19
C PRO A 54 -19.69 -32.34 6.53
N ALA A 55 -19.41 -33.31 5.65
CA ALA A 55 -18.10 -33.47 5.01
C ALA A 55 -17.59 -32.19 4.32
N ARG A 56 -18.49 -31.42 3.69
CA ARG A 56 -18.18 -30.12 3.07
C ARG A 56 -17.65 -29.09 4.07
N ALA A 57 -18.23 -29.04 5.27
CA ALA A 57 -17.81 -28.12 6.32
C ALA A 57 -16.47 -28.56 6.91
N VAL A 58 -16.28 -29.86 7.11
CA VAL A 58 -14.99 -30.43 7.56
C VAL A 58 -13.87 -30.10 6.57
N SER A 59 -14.11 -30.32 5.27
CA SER A 59 -13.14 -30.01 4.21
C SER A 59 -12.82 -28.51 4.17
N TYR A 60 -13.83 -27.64 4.25
CA TYR A 60 -13.63 -26.20 4.31
C TYR A 60 -12.79 -25.77 5.51
N LEU A 61 -13.09 -26.29 6.71
CA LEU A 61 -12.35 -25.97 7.94
C LEU A 61 -10.89 -26.42 7.86
N ALA A 62 -10.64 -27.60 7.29
CA ALA A 62 -9.28 -28.10 7.07
C ALA A 62 -8.48 -27.18 6.13
N GLN A 63 -9.08 -26.83 4.98
CA GLN A 63 -8.47 -25.91 4.02
C GLN A 63 -8.24 -24.51 4.64
N LYS A 64 -9.21 -23.98 5.39
CA LYS A 64 -9.07 -22.69 6.09
C LYS A 64 -7.94 -22.72 7.12
N ALA A 65 -7.78 -23.83 7.85
CA ALA A 65 -6.69 -23.99 8.81
C ALA A 65 -5.31 -24.05 8.12
N GLU A 66 -5.19 -24.75 7.00
CA GLU A 66 -3.96 -24.80 6.20
C GLU A 66 -3.63 -23.43 5.59
N GLN A 67 -4.63 -22.75 5.04
CA GLN A 67 -4.50 -21.38 4.53
C GLN A 67 -3.97 -20.45 5.62
N ARG A 68 -4.58 -20.42 6.82
CA ARG A 68 -4.09 -19.57 7.92
C ARG A 68 -2.66 -19.89 8.33
N ARG A 69 -2.25 -21.15 8.30
CA ARG A 69 -0.84 -21.54 8.56
C ARG A 69 0.09 -21.02 7.47
N ALA A 70 -0.34 -21.08 6.20
CA ALA A 70 0.42 -20.54 5.07
C ALA A 70 0.55 -19.01 5.15
N LEU A 71 -0.54 -18.29 5.42
CA LEU A 71 -0.52 -16.84 5.61
C LEU A 71 0.37 -16.43 6.77
N ARG A 72 0.35 -17.13 7.92
CA ARG A 72 1.27 -16.89 9.04
C ARG A 72 2.74 -17.17 8.70
N ARG A 73 3.03 -18.10 7.79
CA ARG A 73 4.41 -18.31 7.29
C ARG A 73 4.84 -17.12 6.43
N TRP A 74 3.96 -16.68 5.54
CA TRP A 74 4.22 -15.55 4.66
C TRP A 74 4.38 -14.24 5.43
N GLU A 75 3.49 -13.94 6.38
CA GLU A 75 3.62 -12.77 7.27
C GLU A 75 4.97 -12.75 7.99
N ARG A 76 5.42 -13.89 8.53
CA ARG A 76 6.74 -13.98 9.17
C ARG A 76 7.88 -13.76 8.18
N HIS A 77 7.75 -14.26 6.95
CA HIS A 77 8.74 -14.02 5.90
C HIS A 77 8.82 -12.53 5.53
N LEU A 78 7.67 -11.87 5.32
CA LEU A 78 7.60 -10.42 5.06
C LEU A 78 8.27 -9.61 6.18
N ASN A 79 7.92 -9.90 7.44
CA ASN A 79 8.47 -9.15 8.59
C ASN A 79 9.95 -9.43 8.87
N ARG A 80 10.50 -10.57 8.40
CA ARG A 80 11.95 -10.87 8.46
C ARG A 80 12.72 -10.19 7.33
N THR A 81 12.06 -9.93 6.20
CA THR A 81 12.71 -9.41 4.99
C THR A 81 12.68 -7.88 4.93
N ARG A 82 11.66 -7.24 5.53
CA ARG A 82 11.53 -5.78 5.55
C ARG A 82 12.72 -5.09 6.23
N SER A 83 13.14 -3.95 5.67
CA SER A 83 14.18 -3.07 6.26
C SER A 83 13.60 -1.91 7.08
N HIS A 84 12.27 -1.73 7.06
CA HIS A 84 11.57 -0.63 7.73
C HIS A 84 10.93 -1.04 9.06
N ARG A 85 10.49 -0.05 9.86
CA ARG A 85 10.00 -0.29 11.23
C ARG A 85 8.55 -0.80 11.28
N GLY A 86 7.69 -0.39 10.34
CA GLY A 86 6.26 -0.68 10.34
C GLY A 86 5.91 -2.13 10.04
N ARG A 87 5.21 -2.82 10.95
CA ARG A 87 4.90 -4.27 10.83
C ARG A 87 3.96 -4.53 9.67
N ILE A 88 4.08 -5.72 9.08
CA ILE A 88 3.18 -6.18 8.02
C ILE A 88 2.35 -7.35 8.56
N ALA A 89 1.06 -7.14 8.78
CA ALA A 89 0.12 -8.22 9.06
C ALA A 89 -0.45 -8.80 7.76
N VAL A 90 -0.90 -10.05 7.79
CA VAL A 90 -1.59 -10.68 6.66
C VAL A 90 -2.88 -11.36 7.12
N GLU A 91 -4.00 -10.98 6.51
CA GLU A 91 -5.32 -11.47 6.89
C GLU A 91 -6.16 -11.87 5.67
N ASN A 92 -6.83 -13.02 5.75
CA ASN A 92 -7.84 -13.40 4.77
C ASN A 92 -9.00 -14.11 5.46
N GLU A 93 -10.10 -13.38 5.64
CA GLU A 93 -11.36 -13.93 6.15
C GLU A 93 -12.43 -14.04 5.06
N VAL A 94 -12.12 -13.68 3.81
CA VAL A 94 -13.09 -13.63 2.71
C VAL A 94 -13.17 -14.97 1.98
N ASP A 95 -12.03 -15.53 1.61
CA ASP A 95 -11.96 -16.76 0.81
C ASP A 95 -10.81 -17.68 1.28
N LEU A 96 -10.47 -18.69 0.46
CA LEU A 96 -9.42 -19.67 0.73
C LEU A 96 -8.09 -19.37 0.01
N HIS A 97 -7.93 -18.18 -0.60
CA HIS A 97 -6.68 -17.83 -1.27
C HIS A 97 -5.51 -17.73 -0.28
N GLY A 98 -4.44 -18.47 -0.55
CA GLY A 98 -3.19 -18.41 0.21
C GLY A 98 -2.28 -17.26 -0.23
N PRO A 99 -1.02 -17.23 0.27
CA PRO A 99 -0.01 -16.30 -0.19
C PRO A 99 0.14 -16.31 -1.73
N PRO A 100 0.48 -15.17 -2.36
CA PRO A 100 0.84 -15.14 -3.77
C PRO A 100 2.04 -16.07 -4.05
N ARG A 101 2.01 -16.78 -5.17
CA ARG A 101 3.01 -17.81 -5.51
C ARG A 101 4.28 -17.21 -6.13
N ASP A 102 4.11 -16.21 -7.00
CA ASP A 102 5.20 -15.65 -7.82
C ASP A 102 5.49 -14.20 -7.44
N PHE A 103 5.67 -13.94 -6.14
CA PHE A 103 5.95 -12.61 -5.61
C PHE A 103 7.13 -12.66 -4.63
N VAL A 104 8.12 -11.80 -4.87
CA VAL A 104 9.33 -11.64 -4.07
C VAL A 104 9.32 -10.26 -3.42
N TYR A 105 9.37 -10.24 -2.08
CA TYR A 105 9.40 -8.99 -1.33
C TYR A 105 10.78 -8.33 -1.44
N VAL A 106 10.83 -7.09 -1.93
CA VAL A 106 12.04 -6.27 -2.01
C VAL A 106 11.85 -4.95 -1.26
N ASN A 107 12.94 -4.37 -0.75
CA ASN A 107 12.90 -3.10 -0.01
C ASN A 107 13.25 -1.89 -0.87
N GLU A 108 14.01 -2.13 -1.95
CA GLU A 108 14.57 -1.13 -2.85
C GLU A 108 14.31 -1.56 -4.30
N TYR A 109 14.47 -0.64 -5.25
CA TYR A 109 14.33 -0.97 -6.66
C TYR A 109 15.24 -2.11 -7.07
N LYS A 110 14.67 -3.08 -7.80
CA LYS A 110 15.47 -4.09 -8.49
C LYS A 110 15.84 -3.54 -9.85
N VAL A 111 17.10 -3.15 -10.02
CA VAL A 111 17.59 -2.56 -11.27
C VAL A 111 17.76 -3.64 -12.33
N GLY A 112 17.02 -3.54 -13.43
CA GLY A 112 17.12 -4.44 -14.58
C GLY A 112 18.38 -4.20 -15.43
N ALA A 113 18.65 -5.13 -16.35
CA ALA A 113 19.81 -5.03 -17.24
C ALA A 113 19.77 -3.74 -18.09
N GLY A 114 20.89 -3.02 -18.16
CA GLY A 114 21.02 -1.80 -18.96
C GLY A 114 20.62 -0.50 -18.26
N VAL A 115 20.12 -0.55 -17.02
CA VAL A 115 19.83 0.66 -16.24
C VAL A 115 21.08 1.06 -15.44
N ALA A 116 21.67 2.21 -15.79
CA ALA A 116 22.81 2.78 -15.07
C ALA A 116 22.32 3.83 -14.05
N LEU A 117 22.51 3.55 -12.76
CA LEU A 117 22.27 4.54 -11.71
C LEU A 117 23.49 5.45 -11.61
N THR A 118 23.27 6.76 -11.79
CA THR A 118 24.33 7.75 -11.56
C THR A 118 24.23 8.25 -10.12
N PRO A 119 25.19 7.91 -9.25
CA PRO A 119 25.16 8.36 -7.87
C PRO A 119 25.34 9.88 -7.80
N VAL A 120 24.70 10.48 -6.81
CA VAL A 120 24.79 11.91 -6.56
C VAL A 120 26.23 12.33 -6.23
N ALA A 121 26.69 13.40 -6.88
CA ALA A 121 28.07 13.88 -6.78
C ALA A 121 28.34 14.70 -5.50
N ALA A 122 27.31 15.34 -4.94
CA ALA A 122 27.45 16.26 -3.81
C ALA A 122 26.27 16.17 -2.83
N GLY A 123 26.53 16.58 -1.59
CA GLY A 123 25.52 16.76 -0.56
C GLY A 123 25.67 18.12 0.12
N CYS A 124 24.70 18.48 0.96
CA CYS A 124 24.76 19.73 1.72
C CYS A 124 25.75 19.65 2.89
N GLU A 125 26.27 20.81 3.29
CA GLU A 125 27.13 20.96 4.47
C GLU A 125 26.41 21.56 5.69
N CYS A 126 25.08 21.69 5.60
CA CYS A 126 24.23 22.30 6.60
C CYS A 126 24.40 21.67 7.98
N ARG A 127 24.29 22.50 9.02
CA ARG A 127 24.15 22.05 10.42
C ARG A 127 22.68 21.85 10.77
N ASP A 128 21.82 22.75 10.29
CA ASP A 128 20.38 22.65 10.41
C ASP A 128 19.72 22.81 9.03
N CYS A 129 19.36 21.69 8.41
CA CYS A 129 18.79 21.68 7.07
C CYS A 129 17.43 22.39 6.96
N LEU A 130 16.67 22.49 8.05
CA LEU A 130 15.36 23.15 8.02
C LEU A 130 15.51 24.65 8.17
N ALA A 131 16.33 25.10 9.12
CA ALA A 131 16.58 26.53 9.32
C ALA A 131 17.34 27.16 8.15
N GLU A 132 18.31 26.44 7.57
CA GLU A 132 19.12 26.91 6.45
C GLU A 132 18.40 26.79 5.09
N ALA A 133 17.18 26.23 5.05
CA ALA A 133 16.41 26.04 3.81
C ALA A 133 16.02 27.35 3.10
N THR A 134 15.96 28.46 3.83
CA THR A 134 15.54 29.78 3.32
C THR A 134 16.71 30.69 2.93
N LEU A 135 17.95 30.27 3.16
CA LEU A 135 19.16 31.02 2.82
C LEU A 135 19.49 30.88 1.32
N ALA A 136 20.20 31.86 0.76
CA ALA A 136 20.69 31.78 -0.62
C ALA A 136 21.64 30.57 -0.79
N GLY A 137 21.29 29.66 -1.70
CA GLY A 137 21.98 28.37 -1.88
C GLY A 137 21.32 27.20 -1.14
N GLY A 138 20.57 27.47 -0.06
CA GLY A 138 19.70 26.55 0.67
C GLY A 138 20.31 25.18 1.03
N CYS A 139 19.44 24.25 1.44
CA CYS A 139 19.79 22.83 1.55
C CYS A 139 19.72 22.15 0.16
N CYS A 140 19.82 20.81 0.08
CA CYS A 140 19.73 20.04 -1.18
C CYS A 140 18.56 20.44 -2.10
N PRO A 141 17.33 20.73 -1.59
CA PRO A 141 16.27 21.27 -2.44
C PRO A 141 16.66 22.58 -3.13
N GLY A 142 17.26 23.52 -2.39
CA GLY A 142 17.66 24.83 -2.89
C GLY A 142 18.76 24.73 -3.96
N ALA A 143 19.74 23.85 -3.77
CA ALA A 143 20.76 23.54 -4.78
C ALA A 143 20.14 23.02 -6.08
N SER A 144 19.05 22.25 -5.99
CA SER A 144 18.24 21.80 -7.13
C SER A 144 17.19 22.81 -7.60
N ARG A 145 17.23 24.07 -7.13
CA ARG A 145 16.25 25.14 -7.42
C ARG A 145 14.80 24.77 -7.06
N ASN A 146 14.63 24.01 -6.00
CA ASN A 146 13.35 23.51 -5.49
C ASN A 146 13.13 23.93 -4.03
N ARG A 147 11.87 23.89 -3.59
CA ARG A 147 11.48 24.24 -2.22
C ARG A 147 11.72 23.07 -1.28
N PHE A 148 12.00 23.38 -0.01
CA PHE A 148 12.04 22.38 1.04
C PHE A 148 10.66 21.71 1.19
N ALA A 149 10.63 20.38 1.12
CA ALA A 149 9.38 19.66 0.94
C ALA A 149 8.60 19.43 2.25
N TYR A 150 9.28 19.40 3.40
CA TYR A 150 8.71 18.92 4.66
C TYR A 150 8.62 20.02 5.72
N ASN A 151 7.65 19.91 6.63
CA ASN A 151 7.68 20.65 7.89
C ASN A 151 8.44 19.88 8.99
N GLU A 152 8.54 20.46 10.17
CA GLU A 152 9.15 19.84 11.37
C GLU A 152 8.55 18.46 11.73
N ALA A 153 7.28 18.24 11.42
CA ALA A 153 6.59 16.97 11.66
C ALA A 153 6.81 15.92 10.56
N GLY A 154 7.65 16.21 9.55
CA GLY A 154 7.90 15.33 8.41
C GLY A 154 6.73 15.23 7.43
N GLN A 155 5.80 16.19 7.46
CA GLN A 155 4.66 16.24 6.56
C GLN A 155 5.00 17.05 5.31
N VAL A 156 4.63 16.54 4.14
CA VAL A 156 4.84 17.24 2.86
C VAL A 156 4.02 18.53 2.78
N ARG A 157 4.64 19.59 2.25
CA ARG A 157 4.09 20.95 2.13
C ARG A 157 4.09 21.48 0.71
N ILE A 158 4.84 20.84 -0.19
CA ILE A 158 4.80 21.15 -1.61
C ILE A 158 3.61 20.45 -2.28
N ARG A 159 3.15 21.00 -3.40
CA ARG A 159 2.06 20.42 -4.20
C ARG A 159 2.51 19.13 -4.88
N ALA A 160 1.56 18.23 -5.11
CA ALA A 160 1.78 17.08 -5.97
C ALA A 160 2.20 17.53 -7.38
N GLY A 161 3.03 16.73 -8.04
CA GLY A 161 3.66 17.08 -9.31
C GLY A 161 4.99 17.86 -9.17
N LEU A 162 5.26 18.49 -8.02
CA LEU A 162 6.59 19.04 -7.74
C LEU A 162 7.52 17.96 -7.18
N PRO A 163 8.80 17.93 -7.62
CA PRO A 163 9.77 16.95 -7.15
C PRO A 163 10.22 17.24 -5.72
N ILE A 164 10.48 16.18 -4.95
CA ILE A 164 11.10 16.27 -3.63
C ILE A 164 12.58 15.88 -3.76
N TYR A 165 13.47 16.73 -3.24
CA TYR A 165 14.90 16.45 -3.14
C TYR A 165 15.29 16.26 -1.68
N GLU A 166 15.51 15.01 -1.26
CA GLU A 166 15.99 14.73 0.10
C GLU A 166 17.50 14.91 0.21
N CYS A 167 17.97 15.01 1.46
CA CYS A 167 19.39 14.87 1.74
C CYS A 167 19.84 13.43 1.47
N ASN A 168 21.07 13.27 1.01
CA ASN A 168 21.63 12.01 0.51
C ASN A 168 22.86 11.57 1.33
N SER A 169 23.48 10.45 0.94
CA SER A 169 24.65 9.87 1.60
C SER A 169 25.89 10.77 1.62
N ARG A 170 25.97 11.80 0.75
CA ARG A 170 27.05 12.79 0.70
C ARG A 170 26.80 14.01 1.59
N CYS A 171 25.61 14.15 2.16
CA CYS A 171 25.29 15.27 3.04
C CYS A 171 25.90 15.10 4.43
N ARG A 172 26.33 16.20 5.03
CA ARG A 172 26.85 16.23 6.41
C ARG A 172 25.79 15.90 7.46
N CYS A 173 24.52 16.17 7.17
CA CYS A 173 23.43 15.98 8.12
C CYS A 173 23.12 14.50 8.40
N GLY A 174 22.82 14.19 9.66
CA GLY A 174 22.57 12.82 10.13
C GLY A 174 21.22 12.24 9.73
N ALA A 175 20.93 11.02 10.20
CA ALA A 175 19.73 10.25 9.86
C ALA A 175 18.41 10.89 10.32
N GLU A 176 18.44 11.72 11.37
CA GLU A 176 17.26 12.42 11.89
C GLU A 176 17.01 13.78 11.22
N CYS A 177 17.77 14.11 10.16
CA CYS A 177 17.58 15.32 9.38
C CYS A 177 16.09 15.45 8.94
N PRO A 178 15.47 16.65 9.08
CA PRO A 178 14.10 16.88 8.66
C PRO A 178 13.88 16.72 7.14
N ASN A 179 14.97 16.77 6.35
CA ASN A 179 14.95 16.49 4.91
C ASN A 179 15.33 15.04 4.55
N ARG A 180 15.15 14.11 5.48
CA ARG A 180 15.27 12.65 5.26
C ARG A 180 14.00 11.99 5.77
N VAL A 181 12.93 11.91 4.99
CA VAL A 181 11.62 11.38 5.42
C VAL A 181 11.35 10.03 4.74
N VAL A 182 11.41 10.00 3.41
CA VAL A 182 11.13 8.82 2.60
C VAL A 182 12.16 7.73 2.86
N GLN A 183 13.44 8.08 2.89
CA GLN A 183 14.53 7.14 3.20
C GLN A 183 14.49 6.53 4.61
N ARG A 184 13.66 7.06 5.53
CA ARG A 184 13.44 6.42 6.85
C ARG A 184 12.50 5.21 6.78
N GLY A 185 11.91 4.96 5.60
CA GLY A 185 11.06 3.81 5.32
C GLY A 185 9.71 3.85 6.05
N ILE A 186 8.90 2.82 5.82
CA ILE A 186 7.54 2.71 6.37
C ILE A 186 7.59 2.72 7.90
N ARG A 187 6.83 3.65 8.50
CA ARG A 187 6.71 3.81 9.96
C ARG A 187 5.43 3.21 10.53
N TYR A 188 4.47 2.90 9.66
CA TYR A 188 3.15 2.44 10.08
C TYR A 188 3.02 0.93 10.05
N ASP A 189 2.37 0.35 11.05
CA ASP A 189 1.89 -1.03 10.95
C ASP A 189 0.76 -1.11 9.92
N LEU A 190 0.94 -1.96 8.91
CA LEU A 190 0.04 -2.14 7.79
C LEU A 190 -0.42 -3.60 7.73
N CYS A 191 -1.60 -3.84 7.14
CA CYS A 191 -2.16 -5.16 6.97
C CYS A 191 -2.50 -5.39 5.50
N ILE A 192 -1.90 -6.43 4.91
CA ILE A 192 -2.33 -6.98 3.63
C ILE A 192 -3.58 -7.83 3.90
N PHE A 193 -4.72 -7.43 3.36
CA PHE A 193 -5.99 -8.11 3.61
C PHE A 193 -6.69 -8.51 2.32
N ARG A 194 -7.48 -9.57 2.38
CA ARG A 194 -8.35 -9.96 1.25
C ARG A 194 -9.62 -9.09 1.23
N THR A 195 -9.88 -8.40 0.12
CA THR A 195 -11.08 -7.57 -0.04
C THR A 195 -12.32 -8.43 -0.26
N GLY A 196 -13.48 -7.96 0.23
CA GLY A 196 -14.76 -8.67 0.11
C GLY A 196 -15.47 -8.48 -1.24
N ASP A 197 -15.00 -7.55 -2.06
CA ASP A 197 -15.62 -7.09 -3.31
C ASP A 197 -14.96 -7.68 -4.58
N GLY A 198 -14.02 -8.61 -4.40
CA GLY A 198 -13.34 -9.28 -5.50
C GLY A 198 -12.25 -8.45 -6.19
N ARG A 199 -11.78 -7.34 -5.58
CA ARG A 199 -10.54 -6.65 -5.98
C ARG A 199 -9.27 -7.45 -5.65
N GLY A 200 -9.39 -8.47 -4.78
CA GLY A 200 -8.30 -9.37 -4.45
C GLY A 200 -7.62 -8.96 -3.15
N TRP A 201 -6.32 -8.72 -3.18
CA TRP A 201 -5.58 -8.23 -2.01
C TRP A 201 -5.67 -6.70 -1.94
N GLY A 202 -5.72 -6.15 -0.73
CA GLY A 202 -5.68 -4.73 -0.43
C GLY A 202 -4.70 -4.46 0.71
N VAL A 203 -4.40 -3.19 0.97
CA VAL A 203 -3.60 -2.78 2.14
C VAL A 203 -4.43 -1.83 2.99
N ARG A 204 -4.40 -2.01 4.30
CA ARG A 204 -4.99 -1.07 5.27
C ARG A 204 -4.00 -0.71 6.35
N THR A 205 -4.12 0.49 6.91
CA THR A 205 -3.32 0.88 8.08
C THR A 205 -3.91 0.33 9.37
N LEU A 206 -3.07 -0.09 10.32
CA LEU A 206 -3.52 -0.53 11.65
C LEU A 206 -3.58 0.61 12.68
N GLN A 207 -3.19 1.82 12.27
CA GLN A 207 -3.18 3.00 13.11
C GLN A 207 -3.52 4.25 12.30
N ARG A 208 -3.84 5.35 13.00
CA ARG A 208 -4.17 6.62 12.35
C ARG A 208 -2.95 7.19 11.63
N ILE A 209 -3.13 7.63 10.38
CA ILE A 209 -2.12 8.38 9.61
C ILE A 209 -2.59 9.83 9.50
N ARG A 210 -1.68 10.78 9.74
CA ARG A 210 -1.97 12.21 9.61
C ARG A 210 -1.91 12.62 8.14
N LYS A 211 -2.70 13.63 7.76
CA LYS A 211 -2.60 14.26 6.43
C LYS A 211 -1.15 14.64 6.11
N ASN A 212 -0.77 14.50 4.85
CA ASN A 212 0.53 14.81 4.27
C ASN A 212 1.70 13.99 4.85
N SER A 213 1.44 12.88 5.54
CA SER A 213 2.51 12.01 6.05
C SER A 213 2.97 11.02 4.99
N PHE A 214 4.27 10.75 4.92
CA PHE A 214 4.82 9.68 4.11
C PHE A 214 4.30 8.32 4.59
N VAL A 215 3.81 7.48 3.68
CA VAL A 215 3.23 6.17 4.02
C VAL A 215 4.14 5.03 3.57
N MET A 216 4.50 4.98 2.28
CA MET A 216 5.36 3.97 1.69
C MET A 216 5.88 4.40 0.32
N GLU A 217 6.86 3.66 -0.21
CA GLU A 217 7.31 3.81 -1.61
C GLU A 217 6.68 2.75 -2.50
N TYR A 218 6.49 3.08 -3.77
CA TYR A 218 6.17 2.12 -4.80
C TYR A 218 7.47 1.54 -5.37
N VAL A 219 7.72 0.27 -5.06
CA VAL A 219 8.97 -0.43 -5.39
C VAL A 219 8.70 -1.61 -6.29
N GLY A 220 9.54 -1.80 -7.30
CA GLY A 220 9.55 -2.98 -8.15
C GLY A 220 10.83 -3.13 -8.98
N GLU A 221 10.74 -3.93 -10.03
CA GLU A 221 11.78 -4.06 -11.03
C GLU A 221 11.77 -2.87 -11.98
N VAL A 222 12.90 -2.20 -12.11
CA VAL A 222 13.10 -1.07 -13.01
C VAL A 222 13.64 -1.60 -14.33
N SER A 223 12.92 -1.36 -15.41
CA SER A 223 13.36 -1.64 -16.77
C SER A 223 13.34 -0.36 -17.61
N VAL A 224 14.10 -0.36 -18.70
CA VAL A 224 14.16 0.75 -19.65
C VAL A 224 13.82 0.24 -21.04
N THR A 225 12.92 0.94 -21.73
CA THR A 225 12.59 0.68 -23.13
C THR A 225 12.70 1.99 -23.90
N GLY A 226 13.71 2.11 -24.76
CA GLY A 226 14.08 3.40 -25.36
C GLY A 226 14.55 4.36 -24.26
N ASP A 227 13.89 5.51 -24.12
CA ASP A 227 14.16 6.52 -23.08
C ASP A 227 13.17 6.50 -21.91
N VAL A 228 12.28 5.50 -21.86
CA VAL A 228 11.22 5.40 -20.85
C VAL A 228 11.59 4.35 -19.82
N TYR A 229 11.64 4.77 -18.54
CA TYR A 229 11.76 3.86 -17.41
C TYR A 229 10.38 3.40 -16.95
N THR A 230 10.28 2.12 -16.61
CA THR A 230 9.08 1.52 -16.04
C THR A 230 9.42 0.77 -14.77
N VAL A 231 8.54 0.86 -13.77
CA VAL A 231 8.65 0.11 -12.52
C VAL A 231 7.55 -0.93 -12.50
N ASP A 232 7.92 -2.22 -12.55
CA ASP A 232 7.00 -3.34 -12.48
C ASP A 232 7.09 -4.03 -11.12
N ALA A 233 5.99 -3.96 -10.35
CA ALA A 233 5.89 -4.59 -9.05
C ALA A 233 5.33 -6.03 -9.09
N ALA A 234 5.08 -6.60 -10.27
CA ALA A 234 4.35 -7.87 -10.42
C ALA A 234 5.08 -9.06 -9.78
N HIS A 235 6.38 -9.19 -10.02
CA HIS A 235 7.18 -10.28 -9.48
C HIS A 235 8.11 -9.84 -8.34
N TYR A 236 8.72 -8.66 -8.45
CA TYR A 236 9.50 -8.04 -7.38
C TYR A 236 8.74 -6.82 -6.90
N GLY A 237 8.36 -6.75 -5.63
CA GLY A 237 7.72 -5.56 -5.10
C GLY A 237 7.75 -5.50 -3.58
N ASN A 238 7.29 -4.39 -3.03
CA ASN A 238 7.07 -4.29 -1.58
C ASN A 238 5.56 -4.37 -1.28
N ILE A 239 5.13 -3.88 -0.11
CA ILE A 239 3.71 -3.89 0.26
C ILE A 239 2.82 -3.04 -0.66
N SER A 240 3.38 -2.05 -1.37
CA SER A 240 2.65 -1.17 -2.30
C SER A 240 2.02 -1.94 -3.47
N HIS A 241 2.58 -3.10 -3.83
CA HIS A 241 2.02 -3.98 -4.87
C HIS A 241 0.54 -4.33 -4.59
N PHE A 242 0.17 -4.44 -3.31
CA PHE A 242 -1.18 -4.82 -2.88
C PHE A 242 -2.10 -3.62 -2.64
N VAL A 243 -1.65 -2.38 -2.89
CA VAL A 243 -2.47 -1.17 -2.68
C VAL A 243 -3.42 -1.02 -3.87
N ASN A 244 -4.71 -0.98 -3.59
CA ASN A 244 -5.73 -0.91 -4.63
C ASN A 244 -5.88 0.48 -5.23
N HIS A 245 -6.48 0.50 -6.41
CA HIS A 245 -6.90 1.71 -7.08
C HIS A 245 -8.19 2.29 -6.50
N SER A 246 -8.26 3.62 -6.43
CA SER A 246 -9.49 4.40 -6.25
C SER A 246 -9.45 5.62 -7.18
N VAL A 247 -10.57 5.98 -7.81
CA VAL A 247 -10.64 7.04 -8.85
C VAL A 247 -11.54 8.17 -8.40
N SER A 248 -11.00 9.34 -8.09
CA SER A 248 -11.84 10.54 -8.09
C SER A 248 -12.27 10.84 -9.52
N ALA A 249 -13.58 10.75 -9.81
CA ALA A 249 -14.10 11.47 -10.97
C ALA A 249 -13.88 12.94 -10.68
N VAL A 250 -13.05 13.55 -11.51
CA VAL A 250 -12.74 14.97 -11.48
C VAL A 250 -14.01 15.77 -11.19
N THR A 251 -13.94 16.55 -10.12
CA THR A 251 -15.00 17.44 -9.66
C THR A 251 -15.22 18.54 -10.70
N TRP A 252 -15.98 18.23 -11.76
CA TRP A 252 -16.43 19.22 -12.74
C TRP A 252 -17.93 19.17 -12.91
N LEU A 253 -18.62 19.50 -11.84
CA LEU A 253 -19.60 20.59 -11.79
C LEU A 253 -20.53 20.32 -10.60
N ARG A 254 -20.78 21.38 -9.81
CA ARG A 254 -22.02 21.57 -9.04
C ARG A 254 -22.03 21.03 -7.60
N TRP A 255 -21.49 21.86 -6.70
CA TRP A 255 -22.00 22.01 -5.33
C TRP A 255 -23.43 22.60 -5.31
N ALA A 256 -24.40 22.02 -6.03
CA ALA A 256 -25.77 22.52 -5.95
C ALA A 256 -26.81 21.42 -6.20
N TYR A 257 -27.50 21.05 -5.11
CA TYR A 257 -28.73 20.25 -5.02
C TYR A 257 -28.59 18.73 -5.09
N LEU A 258 -28.22 18.08 -3.97
CA LEU A 258 -29.00 16.96 -3.41
C LEU A 258 -28.54 16.63 -1.97
N PRO A 259 -29.45 16.49 -0.99
CA PRO A 259 -29.12 16.04 0.35
C PRO A 259 -29.22 14.51 0.43
N THR A 260 -28.16 13.79 0.07
CA THR A 260 -27.88 12.42 0.56
C THR A 260 -26.41 12.12 0.28
N GLY A 261 -25.64 11.80 1.32
CA GLY A 261 -24.23 11.46 1.23
C GLY A 261 -24.02 10.15 0.49
N GLY A 262 -23.68 10.24 -0.80
CA GLY A 262 -23.16 9.15 -1.62
C GLY A 262 -21.65 9.30 -1.80
N ASP A 263 -20.91 8.24 -1.51
CA ASP A 263 -19.45 8.17 -1.53
C ASP A 263 -18.83 8.66 -2.85
N LEU A 264 -18.24 9.86 -2.81
CA LEU A 264 -17.30 10.31 -3.81
C LEU A 264 -15.99 9.55 -3.60
N CYS A 265 -15.52 8.90 -4.66
CA CYS A 265 -14.27 8.17 -4.67
C CYS A 265 -13.10 9.15 -4.46
N ASP A 266 -12.37 9.03 -3.36
CA ASP A 266 -11.31 9.97 -2.95
C ASP A 266 -10.09 9.14 -2.52
N PRO A 267 -9.09 8.91 -3.42
CA PRO A 267 -7.89 8.19 -3.04
C PRO A 267 -7.23 8.88 -1.85
N ASN A 268 -6.86 8.10 -0.83
CA ASN A 268 -6.28 8.66 0.38
C ASN A 268 -4.74 8.77 0.32
N LEU A 269 -4.13 8.34 -0.80
CA LEU A 269 -2.70 8.48 -1.09
C LEU A 269 -2.45 9.22 -2.41
N GLN A 270 -1.40 10.03 -2.42
CA GLN A 270 -0.90 10.78 -3.57
C GLN A 270 0.56 10.42 -3.85
N VAL A 271 0.90 10.35 -5.14
CA VAL A 271 2.25 10.05 -5.63
C VAL A 271 3.10 11.32 -5.66
N TYR A 272 4.34 11.21 -5.18
CA TYR A 272 5.41 12.20 -5.29
C TYR A 272 6.68 11.56 -5.86
N ASN A 273 7.36 12.28 -6.75
CA ASN A 273 8.69 11.92 -7.24
C ASN A 273 9.74 12.41 -6.25
N VAL A 274 10.64 11.52 -5.85
CA VAL A 274 11.64 11.78 -4.80
C VAL A 274 13.03 11.43 -5.31
N PHE A 275 13.97 12.35 -5.10
CA PHE A 275 15.37 12.23 -5.49
C PHE A 275 16.24 12.24 -4.24
N ILE A 276 17.10 11.24 -4.11
CA ILE A 276 17.96 11.02 -2.94
C ILE A 276 19.38 10.73 -3.43
N GLU A 277 19.68 9.46 -3.72
CA GLU A 277 21.00 9.01 -4.19
C GLU A 277 21.15 9.10 -5.71
N ASN A 278 20.03 9.09 -6.45
CA ASN A 278 19.98 9.29 -7.89
C ASN A 278 19.23 10.59 -8.18
N LEU A 279 19.82 11.46 -9.00
CA LEU A 279 19.21 12.72 -9.43
C LEU A 279 18.73 12.69 -10.90
N ASP A 280 18.85 11.55 -11.59
CA ASP A 280 18.26 11.40 -12.92
C ASP A 280 16.73 11.49 -12.82
N GLN A 281 16.17 12.58 -13.36
CA GLN A 281 14.74 12.89 -13.31
C GLN A 281 13.87 11.85 -14.01
N ARG A 282 14.46 11.01 -14.86
CA ARG A 282 13.76 9.92 -15.55
C ARG A 282 13.55 8.70 -14.65
N LEU A 283 14.29 8.60 -13.54
CA LEU A 283 14.21 7.51 -12.58
C LEU A 283 14.09 8.02 -11.14
N PRO A 284 12.97 8.70 -10.81
CA PRO A 284 12.67 9.09 -9.44
C PRO A 284 12.34 7.87 -8.58
N ARG A 285 12.49 8.02 -7.27
CA ARG A 285 11.78 7.17 -6.31
C ARG A 285 10.32 7.61 -6.23
N ILE A 286 9.40 6.66 -6.23
CA ILE A 286 7.96 6.91 -6.21
C ILE A 286 7.48 6.77 -4.77
N ALA A 287 7.13 7.88 -4.12
CA ALA A 287 6.66 7.89 -2.74
C ALA A 287 5.16 8.19 -2.65
N LEU A 288 4.47 7.51 -1.74
CA LEU A 288 3.05 7.67 -1.46
C LEU A 288 2.86 8.44 -0.16
N PHE A 289 2.19 9.59 -0.22
CA PHE A 289 1.86 10.44 0.92
C PHE A 289 0.35 10.51 1.14
N ALA A 290 -0.10 10.59 2.38
CA ALA A 290 -1.52 10.71 2.70
C ALA A 290 -2.10 12.07 2.27
N THR A 291 -3.22 12.09 1.55
CA THR A 291 -3.91 13.34 1.11
C THR A 291 -4.78 13.95 2.20
N ARG A 292 -5.24 13.11 3.13
CA ARG A 292 -6.09 13.45 4.27
C ARG A 292 -5.74 12.60 5.49
N PRO A 293 -6.30 12.86 6.68
CA PRO A 293 -6.18 11.94 7.80
C PRO A 293 -6.83 10.60 7.45
N ILE A 294 -6.14 9.49 7.72
CA ILE A 294 -6.58 8.11 7.45
C ILE A 294 -6.81 7.41 8.78
N ARG A 295 -7.97 6.76 8.93
CA ARG A 295 -8.33 6.07 10.18
C ARG A 295 -7.64 4.72 10.29
N ALA A 296 -7.46 4.23 11.52
CA ALA A 296 -7.05 2.85 11.75
C ALA A 296 -8.10 1.90 11.14
N GLY A 297 -7.65 0.87 10.43
CA GLY A 297 -8.47 -0.10 9.71
C GLY A 297 -8.91 0.34 8.31
N GLU A 298 -8.67 1.59 7.91
CA GLU A 298 -9.06 2.11 6.58
C GLU A 298 -8.13 1.57 5.48
N GLU A 299 -8.71 1.17 4.36
CA GLU A 299 -7.97 0.73 3.18
C GLU A 299 -7.21 1.91 2.56
N LEU A 300 -5.96 1.67 2.18
CA LEU A 300 -5.11 2.59 1.47
C LEU A 300 -5.33 2.45 -0.02
N THR A 301 -5.51 3.56 -0.72
CA THR A 301 -5.76 3.58 -2.17
C THR A 301 -5.12 4.79 -2.84
N PHE A 302 -4.72 4.63 -4.11
CA PHE A 302 -4.22 5.72 -4.95
C PHE A 302 -4.77 5.67 -6.37
N ASP A 303 -4.64 6.76 -7.12
CA ASP A 303 -4.98 6.78 -8.55
C ASP A 303 -3.86 6.12 -9.38
N TYR A 304 -4.16 5.02 -10.07
CA TYR A 304 -3.22 4.31 -10.94
C TYR A 304 -2.84 5.11 -12.18
N ASN A 305 -3.69 6.05 -12.62
CA ASN A 305 -3.32 7.00 -13.66
C ASN A 305 -2.50 8.16 -13.13
N MET A 306 -2.30 8.24 -11.81
CA MET A 306 -1.47 9.25 -11.14
C MET A 306 -1.84 10.68 -11.53
N HIS A 307 -3.13 10.98 -11.73
CA HIS A 307 -3.53 12.37 -12.00
C HIS A 307 -3.18 13.25 -10.79
N VAL A 308 -2.74 14.46 -11.09
CA VAL A 308 -2.56 15.52 -10.10
C VAL A 308 -3.83 16.37 -10.14
N ASP A 309 -4.59 16.40 -9.05
CA ASP A 309 -5.79 17.22 -8.98
C ASP A 309 -5.42 18.72 -9.12
N PRO A 310 -6.03 19.46 -10.08
CA PRO A 310 -5.76 20.88 -10.26
C PRO A 310 -6.36 21.77 -9.15
N VAL A 311 -7.10 21.21 -8.19
CA VAL A 311 -7.80 21.97 -7.13
C VAL A 311 -6.84 22.56 -6.09
N ASP A 312 -5.60 22.08 -6.02
CA ASP A 312 -4.52 22.75 -5.25
C ASP A 312 -3.87 23.92 -6.02
N ALA A 313 -4.28 24.22 -7.26
CA ALA A 313 -3.66 25.19 -8.18
C ALA A 313 -4.13 26.64 -8.01
N GLU A 314 -5.16 26.93 -7.20
CA GLU A 314 -5.74 28.29 -7.13
C GLU A 314 -5.05 29.27 -6.16
N SER A 315 -3.86 28.90 -5.67
CA SER A 315 -3.06 29.74 -4.77
C SER A 315 -1.65 30.02 -5.30
N THR A 316 -1.55 30.52 -6.53
CA THR A 316 -0.65 31.61 -6.98
C THR A 316 -0.62 31.61 -8.51
N ARG A 317 -1.10 32.71 -9.11
CA ARG A 317 -0.83 33.06 -10.51
C ARG A 317 0.69 33.29 -10.70
N MET A 318 1.18 33.03 -11.92
CA MET A 318 2.58 33.06 -12.40
C MET A 318 3.38 31.80 -11.96
N ASP A 319 3.96 30.95 -12.81
CA ASP A 319 4.36 31.06 -14.21
C ASP A 319 4.14 29.74 -14.97
N SER A 320 3.66 29.87 -16.21
CA SER A 320 3.47 28.81 -17.20
C SER A 320 4.77 28.52 -17.95
N ASN A 321 5.45 27.41 -17.63
CA ASN A 321 6.13 26.57 -18.62
C ASN A 321 6.61 25.23 -18.01
N PHE A 322 5.74 24.22 -17.95
CA PHE A 322 6.17 22.83 -17.87
C PHE A 322 5.11 21.97 -18.58
N GLY A 323 5.18 22.00 -19.92
CA GLY A 323 4.36 21.14 -20.77
C GLY A 323 4.77 19.69 -20.59
N LEU A 324 3.88 18.89 -20.02
CA LEU A 324 3.88 17.44 -20.10
C LEU A 324 3.93 17.03 -21.57
N VAL A 325 4.96 16.27 -21.93
CA VAL A 325 5.02 15.50 -23.19
C VAL A 325 3.99 14.38 -23.10
N GLY A 326 2.72 14.72 -23.31
CA GLY A 326 1.66 13.79 -23.65
C GLY A 326 1.65 13.59 -25.16
N GLY A 327 2.63 12.85 -25.68
CA GLY A 327 2.68 12.47 -27.09
C GLY A 327 1.54 11.52 -27.42
N SER A 328 0.55 12.00 -28.14
CA SER A 328 -0.44 11.19 -28.84
C SER A 328 0.27 10.40 -29.95
N LEU A 329 0.73 9.19 -29.63
CA LEU A 329 1.18 8.24 -30.64
C LEU A 329 -0.04 7.58 -31.27
N GLY A 330 -0.43 8.12 -32.44
CA GLY A 330 -1.34 7.48 -33.37
C GLY A 330 -0.74 6.16 -33.85
N GLY A 331 -1.16 5.07 -33.23
CA GLY A 331 -0.93 3.70 -33.66
C GLY A 331 -2.14 2.87 -33.27
N SER A 332 -2.77 2.22 -34.25
CA SER A 332 -4.02 1.46 -34.07
C SER A 332 -3.93 0.49 -32.88
N PRO A 333 -4.80 0.58 -31.86
CA PRO A 333 -4.70 -0.29 -30.70
C PRO A 333 -5.19 -1.68 -31.07
N ARG A 334 -4.28 -2.66 -31.07
CA ARG A 334 -4.70 -4.05 -30.81
C ARG A 334 -5.44 -4.04 -29.48
N ALA A 335 -6.67 -4.55 -29.47
CA ALA A 335 -7.58 -4.55 -28.34
C ALA A 335 -6.93 -5.17 -27.09
N ARG A 336 -6.31 -4.35 -26.25
CA ARG A 336 -5.96 -4.71 -24.88
C ARG A 336 -7.27 -4.71 -24.10
N GLY A 337 -7.63 -5.86 -23.53
CA GLY A 337 -8.84 -6.00 -22.72
C GLY A 337 -8.88 -4.93 -21.64
N ARG A 338 -9.93 -4.11 -21.62
CA ARG A 338 -10.11 -3.08 -20.59
C ARG A 338 -10.44 -3.79 -19.29
N ILE A 339 -9.66 -3.54 -18.23
CA ILE A 339 -9.91 -4.14 -16.93
C ILE A 339 -10.93 -3.26 -16.19
N GLU A 340 -12.07 -3.84 -15.83
CA GLU A 340 -13.12 -3.12 -15.09
C GLU A 340 -12.67 -2.76 -13.67
N CYS A 341 -12.98 -1.53 -13.27
CA CYS A 341 -12.72 -1.03 -11.94
C CYS A 341 -13.83 -1.45 -10.98
N LYS A 342 -13.44 -2.04 -9.85
CA LYS A 342 -14.34 -2.51 -8.79
C LYS A 342 -14.18 -1.71 -7.49
N CYS A 343 -13.79 -0.44 -7.58
CA CYS A 343 -13.62 0.41 -6.39
C CYS A 343 -14.92 0.70 -5.64
N GLY A 344 -16.07 0.35 -6.21
CA GLY A 344 -17.39 0.49 -5.58
C GLY A 344 -17.94 1.91 -5.57
N ALA A 345 -17.21 2.89 -6.11
CA ALA A 345 -17.67 4.27 -6.09
C ALA A 345 -18.69 4.58 -7.19
N ALA A 346 -19.70 5.38 -6.84
CA ALA A 346 -20.73 5.82 -7.76
C ALA A 346 -20.16 6.62 -8.96
N SER A 347 -19.04 7.32 -8.75
CA SER A 347 -18.34 8.11 -9.75
C SER A 347 -17.18 7.37 -10.42
N CYS A 348 -17.11 6.05 -10.32
CA CYS A 348 -16.03 5.26 -10.92
C CYS A 348 -15.92 5.48 -12.44
N ARG A 349 -14.69 5.66 -12.96
CA ARG A 349 -14.39 5.72 -14.41
C ARG A 349 -14.59 4.40 -15.16
N LYS A 350 -15.14 3.38 -14.48
CA LYS A 350 -15.46 2.03 -14.94
C LYS A 350 -14.27 1.14 -15.30
N TYR A 351 -13.11 1.69 -15.65
CA TYR A 351 -11.91 0.93 -16.04
C TYR A 351 -10.66 1.37 -15.27
N LEU A 352 -9.71 0.46 -15.06
CA LEU A 352 -8.45 0.75 -14.32
C LEU A 352 -7.42 1.54 -15.14
N PHE A 353 -7.44 1.38 -16.47
CA PHE A 353 -6.50 2.02 -17.42
C PHE A 353 -7.29 2.63 -18.57
#